data_AF-A0A5E4IQT8-F1
#
_entry.id   AF-A0A5E4IQT8-F1
#
_cell.length_a   1.000
_cell.length_b   1.000
_cell.length_c   1.000
_cell.angle_alpha   90.00
_cell.angle_beta   90.00
_cell.angle_gamma   90.00
#
_symmetry.space_group_name_H-M   'P 1'
#
loop_
_entity.id
_entity.type
_entity.pdbx_description
1 polymer ?
#
loop_
_entity_poly.entity_id
_entity_poly.type
_entity_poly.pdbx_seq_one_letter_code
_entity_poly.pdbx_strand_id
1 'polypeptide(L)'
;MAADNQATRERAEKAEALAKELKDAEITKAYIEKAEALPHIPGLTAEKHAPIMKALGEDHPAEFAELYSVLKAADALLEKSAAWEEFGSARAVSGGSVMNKIQKAAEALVRKDTSGLTMDEAIEKVLEEHPEWYEEYDAEETARAEAS
;
A
#
# COMPACT_ATOMS: atom_id res chain seq x y z
N MET A 1 -30.62 -8.64 -54.01
CA MET A 1 -31.03 -8.70 -52.58
C MET A 1 -30.12 -9.57 -51.71
N ALA A 2 -29.46 -10.64 -52.20
CA ALA A 2 -28.56 -11.44 -51.36
C ALA A 2 -27.23 -10.75 -50.98
N ALA A 3 -26.62 -10.01 -51.92
CA ALA A 3 -25.33 -9.33 -51.69
C ALA A 3 -25.39 -8.22 -50.62
N ASP A 4 -26.53 -7.52 -50.55
CA ASP A 4 -26.76 -6.45 -49.57
C ASP A 4 -26.88 -7.00 -48.14
N ASN A 5 -27.46 -8.19 -47.99
CA ASN A 5 -27.66 -8.86 -46.71
C ASN A 5 -26.33 -9.41 -46.16
N GLN A 6 -25.44 -9.85 -47.05
CA GLN A 6 -24.12 -10.38 -46.70
C GLN A 6 -23.15 -9.25 -46.31
N ALA A 7 -23.12 -8.16 -47.08
CA ALA A 7 -22.33 -6.96 -46.75
C ALA A 7 -22.81 -6.28 -45.44
N THR A 8 -24.10 -6.35 -45.14
CA THR A 8 -24.67 -5.84 -43.88
C THR A 8 -24.25 -6.70 -42.68
N ARG A 9 -24.22 -8.03 -42.83
CA ARG A 9 -23.75 -8.96 -41.79
C ARG A 9 -22.25 -8.81 -41.50
N GLU A 10 -21.41 -8.73 -42.54
CA GLU A 10 -19.97 -8.53 -42.35
C GLU A 10 -19.62 -7.19 -41.68
N ARG A 11 -20.40 -6.13 -41.97
CA ARG A 11 -20.26 -4.84 -41.27
C ARG A 11 -20.73 -4.92 -39.82
N ALA A 12 -21.80 -5.65 -39.54
CA ALA A 12 -22.29 -5.87 -38.17
C ALA A 12 -21.27 -6.65 -37.34
N GLU A 13 -20.71 -7.75 -37.86
CA GLU A 13 -19.69 -8.55 -37.18
C GLU A 13 -18.41 -7.75 -36.90
N LYS A 14 -17.96 -6.93 -37.86
CA LYS A 14 -16.80 -6.04 -37.65
C LYS A 14 -17.07 -4.95 -36.63
N ALA A 15 -18.29 -4.39 -36.61
CA ALA A 15 -18.68 -3.39 -35.63
C ALA A 15 -18.78 -3.99 -34.21
N GLU A 16 -19.29 -5.21 -34.08
CA GLU A 16 -19.35 -5.95 -32.81
C GLU A 16 -17.96 -6.30 -32.29
N ALA A 17 -17.05 -6.75 -33.17
CA ALA A 17 -15.66 -7.02 -32.81
C ALA A 17 -14.94 -5.77 -32.31
N LEU A 18 -15.05 -4.65 -33.05
CA LEU A 18 -14.50 -3.35 -32.64
C LEU A 18 -15.09 -2.86 -31.31
N ALA A 19 -16.40 -3.00 -31.12
CA ALA A 19 -17.05 -2.60 -29.88
C ALA A 19 -16.56 -3.41 -28.67
N LYS A 20 -16.28 -4.71 -28.87
CA LYS A 20 -15.73 -5.57 -27.84
C LYS A 20 -14.29 -5.20 -27.49
N GLU A 21 -13.44 -4.98 -28.49
CA GLU A 21 -12.04 -4.57 -28.27
C GLU A 21 -11.95 -3.22 -27.54
N LEU A 22 -12.79 -2.25 -27.90
CA LEU A 22 -12.85 -0.95 -27.23
C LEU A 22 -13.27 -1.09 -25.76
N LYS A 23 -14.29 -1.90 -25.47
CA LYS A 23 -14.69 -2.17 -24.08
C LYS A 23 -13.59 -2.85 -23.28
N ASP A 24 -12.95 -3.88 -23.85
CA ASP A 24 -11.89 -4.60 -23.17
C ASP A 24 -10.68 -3.68 -22.88
N ALA A 25 -10.37 -2.76 -23.79
CA ALA A 25 -9.33 -1.75 -23.61
C ALA A 25 -9.70 -0.73 -22.51
N GLU A 26 -10.92 -0.22 -22.50
CA GLU A 26 -11.41 0.70 -21.47
C GLU A 26 -11.39 0.07 -20.08
N ILE A 27 -11.86 -1.17 -19.97
CA ILE A 27 -11.87 -1.93 -18.73
C ILE A 27 -10.43 -2.14 -18.24
N THR A 28 -9.54 -2.55 -19.12
CA THR A 28 -8.11 -2.76 -18.77
C THR A 28 -7.48 -1.47 -18.27
N LYS A 29 -7.73 -0.34 -18.95
CA LYS A 29 -7.24 0.97 -18.53
C LYS A 29 -7.76 1.35 -17.15
N ALA A 30 -9.05 1.14 -16.88
CA ALA A 30 -9.64 1.44 -15.57
C ALA A 30 -8.98 0.64 -14.43
N TYR A 31 -8.60 -0.62 -14.65
CA TYR A 31 -7.91 -1.41 -13.62
C TYR A 31 -6.44 -1.05 -13.46
N ILE A 32 -5.77 -0.59 -14.51
CA ILE A 32 -4.43 0.00 -14.42
C ILE A 32 -4.49 1.25 -13.55
N GLU A 33 -5.40 2.18 -13.84
CA GLU A 33 -5.58 3.41 -13.07
C GLU A 33 -5.91 3.11 -11.61
N LYS A 34 -6.75 2.10 -11.33
CA LYS A 34 -7.06 1.67 -9.96
C LYS A 34 -5.83 1.19 -9.20
N ALA A 35 -4.90 0.50 -9.86
CA ALA A 35 -3.66 0.02 -9.25
C ALA A 35 -2.64 1.16 -9.08
N GLU A 36 -2.54 2.07 -10.05
CA GLU A 36 -1.70 3.27 -9.95
C GLU A 36 -2.16 4.23 -8.84
N ALA A 37 -3.46 4.23 -8.54
CA ALA A 37 -4.05 5.00 -7.43
C ALA A 37 -3.74 4.45 -6.04
N LEU A 38 -2.90 3.41 -5.91
CA LEU A 38 -2.48 2.81 -4.65
C LEU A 38 -0.93 2.80 -4.53
N PRO A 39 -0.25 3.95 -4.63
CA PRO A 39 1.20 4.01 -4.76
C PRO A 39 1.96 3.70 -3.47
N HIS A 40 1.31 3.78 -2.31
CA HIS A 40 1.96 3.62 -1.01
C HIS A 40 2.00 2.15 -0.55
N ILE A 41 1.22 1.27 -1.17
CA ILE A 41 1.17 -0.16 -0.83
C ILE A 41 2.45 -0.87 -1.31
N PRO A 42 3.29 -1.41 -0.40
CA PRO A 42 4.53 -2.07 -0.79
C PRO A 42 4.28 -3.30 -1.67
N GLY A 43 5.02 -3.39 -2.78
CA GLY A 43 4.95 -4.53 -3.70
C GLY A 43 3.76 -4.50 -4.67
N LEU A 44 2.83 -3.55 -4.53
CA LEU A 44 1.75 -3.34 -5.49
C LEU A 44 2.29 -2.58 -6.70
N THR A 45 2.07 -3.13 -7.90
CA THR A 45 2.41 -2.49 -9.17
C THR A 45 1.31 -2.71 -10.19
N ALA A 46 1.03 -1.68 -11.01
CA ALA A 46 -0.03 -1.74 -12.01
C ALA A 46 0.17 -2.89 -13.01
N GLU A 47 1.40 -3.10 -13.48
CA GLU A 47 1.72 -4.17 -14.44
C GLU A 47 1.34 -5.57 -13.95
N LYS A 48 1.55 -5.86 -12.65
CA LYS A 48 1.30 -7.18 -12.08
C LYS A 48 -0.12 -7.31 -11.55
N HIS A 49 -0.68 -6.25 -10.98
CA HIS A 49 -1.90 -6.32 -10.20
C HIS A 49 -3.13 -5.87 -10.98
N ALA A 50 -3.00 -5.00 -12.00
CA ALA A 50 -4.14 -4.62 -12.83
C ALA A 50 -4.81 -5.81 -13.54
N PRO A 51 -4.09 -6.82 -14.07
CA PRO A 51 -4.73 -8.01 -14.63
C PRO A 51 -5.50 -8.84 -13.58
N ILE A 52 -4.99 -8.91 -12.35
CA ILE A 52 -5.63 -9.63 -11.23
C ILE A 52 -6.90 -8.89 -10.80
N MET A 53 -6.80 -7.57 -10.64
CA MET A 53 -7.93 -6.70 -10.29
C MET A 53 -9.00 -6.73 -11.38
N LYS A 54 -8.60 -6.78 -12.66
CA LYS A 54 -9.52 -6.92 -13.79
C LYS A 54 -10.27 -8.24 -13.71
N ALA A 55 -9.57 -9.37 -13.59
CA ALA A 55 -10.20 -10.68 -13.50
C ALA A 55 -11.21 -10.74 -12.34
N LEU A 56 -10.80 -10.26 -11.16
CA LEU A 56 -11.68 -10.23 -10.00
C LEU A 56 -12.87 -9.28 -10.17
N GLY A 57 -12.67 -8.10 -10.77
CA GLY A 57 -13.75 -7.14 -10.94
C GLY A 57 -14.68 -7.42 -12.13
N GLU A 58 -14.30 -8.29 -13.07
CA GLU A 58 -15.18 -8.82 -14.11
C GLU A 58 -16.03 -10.00 -13.59
N ASP A 59 -15.42 -10.93 -12.86
CA ASP A 59 -16.11 -12.13 -12.35
C ASP A 59 -16.89 -11.87 -11.05
N HIS A 60 -16.38 -10.98 -10.20
CA HIS A 60 -16.85 -10.70 -8.84
C HIS A 60 -16.86 -9.19 -8.53
N PRO A 61 -17.69 -8.40 -9.25
CA PRO A 61 -17.64 -6.94 -9.19
C PRO A 61 -17.98 -6.36 -7.81
N ALA A 62 -18.86 -7.00 -7.04
CA ALA A 62 -19.26 -6.52 -5.71
C ALA A 62 -18.14 -6.77 -4.69
N GLU A 63 -17.57 -7.97 -4.70
CA GLU A 63 -16.48 -8.39 -3.84
C GLU A 63 -15.20 -7.59 -4.15
N PHE A 64 -14.93 -7.33 -5.44
CA PHE A 64 -13.85 -6.45 -5.84
C PHE A 64 -14.04 -5.03 -5.31
N ALA A 65 -15.27 -4.49 -5.35
CA ALA A 65 -15.54 -3.15 -4.84
C ALA A 65 -15.25 -3.05 -3.33
N GLU A 66 -15.65 -4.06 -2.54
CA GLU A 66 -15.34 -4.13 -1.11
C GLU A 66 -13.83 -4.25 -0.87
N LEU A 67 -13.15 -5.18 -1.54
CA LEU A 67 -11.70 -5.35 -1.42
C LEU A 67 -10.93 -4.08 -1.79
N TYR A 68 -11.34 -3.42 -2.88
CA TYR A 68 -10.72 -2.19 -3.35
C TYR A 68 -10.90 -1.04 -2.35
N SER A 69 -12.02 -0.99 -1.63
CA SER A 69 -12.23 -0.02 -0.55
C SER A 69 -11.25 -0.23 0.61
N VAL A 70 -10.95 -1.49 0.96
CA VAL A 70 -9.96 -1.85 1.98
C VAL A 70 -8.55 -1.48 1.51
N LEU A 71 -8.20 -1.76 0.25
CA LEU A 71 -6.90 -1.38 -0.32
C LEU A 71 -6.71 0.13 -0.30
N LYS A 72 -7.73 0.92 -0.66
CA LYS A 72 -7.68 2.39 -0.55
C LYS A 72 -7.47 2.86 0.88
N ALA A 73 -8.14 2.23 1.85
CA ALA A 73 -7.95 2.56 3.26
C ALA A 73 -6.53 2.26 3.74
N ALA A 74 -5.96 1.13 3.30
CA ALA A 74 -4.58 0.75 3.59
C ALA A 74 -3.57 1.73 2.97
N ASP A 75 -3.77 2.11 1.71
CA ASP A 75 -2.93 3.11 1.03
C ASP A 75 -2.93 4.46 1.77
N ALA A 76 -4.11 4.96 2.15
CA ALA A 76 -4.23 6.21 2.90
C ALA A 76 -3.62 6.14 4.31
N LEU A 77 -3.63 4.96 4.94
CA LEU A 77 -2.95 4.76 6.23
C LEU A 77 -1.43 4.78 6.05
N LEU A 78 -0.92 4.19 4.97
CA LEU A 78 0.50 4.17 4.63
C LEU A 78 1.02 5.55 4.23
N GLU A 79 0.27 6.30 3.43
CA GLU A 79 0.55 7.71 3.11
C GLU A 79 0.71 8.54 4.39
N LYS A 80 -0.24 8.39 5.32
CA LYS A 80 -0.15 9.05 6.63
C LYS A 80 1.10 8.61 7.36
N SER A 81 1.37 7.30 7.46
CA SER A 81 2.56 6.78 8.17
C SER A 81 3.88 7.34 7.62
N ALA A 82 3.99 7.50 6.31
CA ALA A 82 5.14 8.17 5.68
C ALA A 82 5.20 9.65 6.06
N ALA A 83 4.07 10.35 6.08
CA ALA A 83 3.99 11.72 6.57
C ALA A 83 4.34 11.85 8.06
N TRP A 84 4.05 10.85 8.90
CA TRP A 84 4.48 10.80 10.31
C TRP A 84 6.00 10.57 10.44
N GLU A 85 6.62 9.75 9.58
CA GLU A 85 8.09 9.65 9.51
C GLU A 85 8.71 11.02 9.15
N GLU A 86 8.14 11.75 8.20
CA GLU A 86 8.61 13.10 7.83
C GLU A 86 8.39 14.12 8.96
N PHE A 87 7.24 14.11 9.65
CA PHE A 87 6.97 15.00 10.78
C PHE A 87 7.85 14.71 11.99
N GLY A 88 8.17 13.44 12.25
CA GLY A 88 9.13 13.02 13.27
C GLY A 88 10.57 13.47 12.95
N SER A 89 10.89 13.65 11.68
CA SER A 89 12.19 14.21 11.26
C SER A 89 12.25 15.74 11.34
N ALA A 90 11.14 16.44 11.05
CA ALA A 90 11.10 17.90 10.98
C ALA A 90 10.95 18.58 12.35
N ARG A 91 10.51 17.84 13.39
CA ARG A 91 10.55 18.30 14.79
C ARG A 91 11.64 17.63 15.61
N ALA A 92 12.76 17.27 14.97
CA ALA A 92 14.03 17.07 15.66
C ALA A 92 14.55 18.43 16.17
N VAL A 93 13.83 19.00 17.15
CA VAL A 93 14.43 19.91 18.11
C VAL A 93 15.38 19.05 18.94
N SER A 94 16.66 19.11 18.56
CA SER A 94 17.84 18.55 19.23
C SER A 94 17.81 17.07 19.64
N GLY A 95 18.49 16.25 18.85
CA GLY A 95 18.95 14.91 19.26
C GLY A 95 18.06 13.78 18.73
N GLY A 96 18.62 12.92 17.89
CA GLY A 96 17.98 11.65 17.56
C GLY A 96 17.92 10.78 18.81
N SER A 97 16.83 10.88 19.57
CA SER A 97 16.65 10.16 20.82
C SER A 97 16.79 8.65 20.62
N VAL A 98 17.35 7.99 21.62
CA VAL A 98 17.50 6.53 21.67
C VAL A 98 16.13 5.85 21.51
N MET A 99 15.06 6.49 22.00
CA MET A 99 13.68 6.04 21.79
C MET A 99 13.30 5.94 20.31
N ASN A 100 13.74 6.88 19.47
CA ASN A 100 13.49 6.81 18.02
C ASN A 100 14.26 5.64 17.37
N LYS A 101 15.42 5.25 17.91
CA LYS A 101 16.15 4.06 17.42
C LYS A 101 15.42 2.78 17.79
N ILE A 102 14.97 2.66 19.04
CA ILE A 102 14.20 1.53 19.55
C ILE A 102 12.92 1.35 18.74
N GLN A 103 12.18 2.44 18.52
CA GLN A 103 10.93 2.41 17.77
C GLN A 103 11.12 1.96 16.31
N LYS A 104 12.15 2.47 15.62
CA LYS A 104 12.45 2.04 14.23
C LYS A 104 12.87 0.57 14.14
N ALA A 105 13.62 0.08 15.12
CA ALA A 105 14.00 -1.34 15.18
C ALA A 105 12.76 -2.23 15.42
N ALA A 106 11.85 -1.79 16.28
CA ALA A 106 10.60 -2.51 16.56
C ALA A 106 9.68 -2.55 15.33
N GLU A 107 9.53 -1.43 14.62
CA GLU A 107 8.78 -1.37 13.36
C GLU A 107 9.35 -2.33 12.30
N ALA A 108 10.68 -2.43 12.21
CA ALA A 108 11.32 -3.35 11.29
C ALA A 108 11.07 -4.82 11.66
N LEU A 109 10.96 -5.14 12.95
CA LEU A 109 10.59 -6.48 13.43
C LEU A 109 9.14 -6.81 13.11
N VAL A 110 8.20 -5.92 13.41
CA VAL A 110 6.78 -6.10 13.08
C VAL A 110 6.58 -6.30 11.57
N ARG A 111 7.28 -5.52 10.74
CA ARG A 111 7.18 -5.65 9.27
C ARG A 111 7.74 -6.97 8.73
N LYS A 112 8.73 -7.56 9.39
CA LYS A 112 9.33 -8.84 8.99
C LYS A 112 8.60 -10.04 9.58
N ASP A 113 7.85 -9.82 10.65
CA ASP A 113 7.10 -10.85 11.32
C ASP A 113 5.83 -11.22 10.56
N THR A 114 5.61 -12.51 10.35
CA THR A 114 4.42 -13.06 9.71
C THR A 114 3.44 -13.69 10.70
N SER A 115 3.79 -13.67 11.99
CA SER A 115 3.02 -14.28 13.08
C SER A 115 2.05 -13.31 13.77
N GLY A 116 2.12 -12.02 13.43
CA GLY A 116 1.22 -10.98 13.92
C GLY A 116 1.72 -10.27 15.18
N LEU A 117 3.04 -10.20 15.34
CA LEU A 117 3.69 -9.57 16.48
C LEU A 117 3.27 -8.10 16.63
N THR A 118 2.85 -7.71 17.84
CA THR A 118 2.40 -6.35 18.13
C THR A 118 3.58 -5.41 18.36
N MET A 119 3.33 -4.10 18.26
CA MET A 119 4.38 -3.10 18.45
C MET A 119 5.03 -3.19 19.83
N ASP A 120 4.24 -3.43 20.87
CA ASP A 120 4.72 -3.50 22.25
C ASP A 120 5.63 -4.73 22.45
N GLU A 121 5.23 -5.88 21.89
CA GLU A 121 6.05 -7.10 21.89
C GLU A 121 7.33 -6.92 21.05
N ALA A 122 7.30 -6.12 19.98
CA ALA A 122 8.48 -5.83 19.18
C ALA A 122 9.45 -4.94 19.96
N ILE A 123 8.95 -3.94 20.68
CA ILE A 123 9.78 -3.06 21.51
C ILE A 123 10.45 -3.87 22.63
N GLU A 124 9.72 -4.76 23.31
CA GLU A 124 10.30 -5.66 24.32
C GLU A 124 11.44 -6.49 23.71
N LYS A 125 11.22 -7.11 22.55
CA LYS A 125 12.26 -7.89 21.86
C LYS A 125 13.48 -7.05 21.48
N VAL A 126 13.28 -5.82 20.99
CA VAL A 126 14.39 -4.91 20.67
C VAL A 126 15.21 -4.60 21.91
N LEU A 127 14.55 -4.35 23.04
CA LEU A 127 15.23 -4.02 24.29
C LEU A 127 15.89 -5.25 24.94
N GLU A 128 15.36 -6.45 24.71
CA GLU A 128 16.03 -7.71 25.08
C GLU A 128 17.30 -7.95 24.24
N GLU A 129 17.26 -7.63 22.94
CA GLU A 129 18.41 -7.77 22.03
C GLU A 129 19.45 -6.66 22.21
N HIS A 130 19.01 -5.46 22.61
CA HIS A 130 19.83 -4.27 22.81
C HIS A 130 19.56 -3.61 24.18
N PRO A 131 19.95 -4.26 25.29
CA PRO A 131 19.75 -3.71 26.63
C PRO A 131 20.48 -2.38 26.83
N GLU A 132 21.56 -2.13 26.11
CA GLU A 132 22.33 -0.88 26.13
C GLU A 132 21.49 0.34 25.69
N TRP A 133 20.47 0.15 24.85
CA TRP A 133 19.59 1.25 24.42
C TRP A 133 18.63 1.69 25.51
N TYR A 134 18.30 0.81 26.45
CA TYR A 134 17.52 1.20 27.63
C TYR A 134 18.34 2.11 28.54
N GLU A 135 19.62 1.76 28.79
CA GLU A 135 20.52 2.57 29.61
C GLU A 135 20.82 3.94 28.98
N GLU A 136 21.00 3.98 27.66
CA GLU A 136 21.18 5.23 26.92
C GLU A 136 19.90 6.10 26.95
N TYR A 137 18.70 5.50 26.91
CA TYR A 137 17.43 6.21 27.04
C TYR A 137 17.25 6.82 28.43
N ASP A 138 17.53 6.06 29.50
CA ASP A 138 17.48 6.56 30.88
C ASP A 138 18.49 7.71 31.10
N ALA A 139 19.69 7.59 30.54
CA ALA A 139 20.69 8.65 30.58
C ALA A 139 20.24 9.91 29.82
N GLU A 140 19.56 9.76 28.68
CA GLU A 140 19.01 10.86 27.90
C GLU A 140 17.87 11.59 28.65
N GLU A 141 16.94 10.85 29.26
CA GLU A 141 15.85 11.42 30.07
C GLU A 141 16.39 12.15 31.31
N THR A 142 17.39 11.58 31.99
CA THR A 142 18.02 12.22 33.15
C THR A 142 18.72 13.52 32.75
N ALA A 143 19.51 13.50 31.66
CA ALA A 143 20.16 14.69 31.13
C ALA A 143 19.17 15.76 30.65
N ARG A 144 18.01 15.35 30.10
CA ARG A 144 16.93 16.27 29.71
C ARG A 144 16.24 16.90 30.92
N ALA A 145 16.05 16.13 31.99
CA ALA A 145 15.47 16.61 33.24
C ALA A 145 16.39 17.61 33.98
N GLU A 146 17.70 17.43 33.89
CA GLU A 146 18.69 18.35 34.46
C GLU A 146 18.92 19.62 33.62
N ALA A 147 18.57 19.59 32.33
CA ALA A 147 18.70 20.72 31.41
C ALA A 147 17.47 21.63 31.33
N SER A 148 16.38 21.31 32.04
CA SER A 148 15.13 22.08 32.12
C SER A 148 14.99 22.86 33.41
#